data_AF-A0A4Q6BMX8-F1
#
_entry.id   AF-A0A4Q6BMX8-F1
#
_cell.length_a   1.000
_cell.length_b   1.000
_cell.length_c   1.000
_cell.angle_alpha   90.00
_cell.angle_beta   90.00
_cell.angle_gamma   90.00
#
_symmetry.space_group_name_H-M   'P 1'
#
loop_
_entity.id
_entity.type
_entity.pdbx_description
1 polymer ?
#
loop_
_entity_poly.entity_id
_entity_poly.type
_entity_poly.pdbx_seq_one_letter_code
_entity_poly.pdbx_strand_id
1 'polypeptide(L)'
;MRQVIEDLVKKGPSDKEMRRAKEYYLGRRAMDLQGDASLAGYFTLEEVYRLRFKTEAEVARLIEKVTAKDVSRLAERLMLNSNLVTSTVG
;
A
#
# COMPACT_ATOMS: atom_id res chain seq x y z
N MET A 1 5.00 -13.47 12.40
CA MET A 1 5.09 -12.36 11.44
C MET A 1 6.14 -12.59 10.35
N ARG A 2 7.40 -12.89 10.71
CA ARG A 2 8.47 -13.20 9.73
C ARG A 2 8.10 -14.28 8.70
N GLN A 3 7.50 -15.39 9.15
CA GLN A 3 7.14 -16.51 8.26
C GLN A 3 6.14 -16.14 7.15
N VAL A 4 5.17 -15.27 7.45
CA VAL A 4 4.19 -14.78 6.47
C VAL A 4 4.88 -13.94 5.39
N ILE A 5 5.87 -13.15 5.78
CA ILE A 5 6.65 -12.31 4.86
C ILE A 5 7.51 -13.19 3.95
N GLU A 6 8.14 -14.22 4.50
CA GLU A 6 8.93 -15.18 3.72
C GLU A 6 8.05 -15.95 2.72
N ASP A 7 6.84 -16.34 3.10
CA ASP A 7 5.88 -16.96 2.19
C ASP A 7 5.43 -16.01 1.07
N LEU A 8 5.20 -14.72 1.39
CA LEU A 8 4.84 -13.69 0.42
C LEU A 8 5.95 -13.43 -0.60
N VAL A 9 7.21 -13.50 -0.17
CA VAL A 9 8.37 -13.35 -1.06
C VAL A 9 8.51 -14.57 -1.97
N LYS A 10 8.36 -15.78 -1.42
CA LYS A 10 8.55 -17.03 -2.17
C LYS A 10 7.42 -17.33 -3.16
N LYS A 11 6.16 -17.18 -2.73
CA LYS A 11 4.97 -17.60 -3.50
C LYS A 11 4.26 -16.42 -4.16
N GLY A 12 4.44 -15.22 -3.63
CA GLY A 12 3.65 -14.06 -4.02
C GLY A 12 2.20 -14.14 -3.51
N PRO A 13 1.48 -13.01 -3.52
CA PRO A 13 0.05 -13.00 -3.25
C PRO A 13 -0.70 -13.69 -4.40
N SER A 14 -1.75 -14.44 -4.06
CA SER A 14 -2.65 -15.03 -5.06
C SER A 14 -3.46 -13.96 -5.79
N ASP A 15 -3.96 -14.27 -6.98
CA ASP A 15 -4.82 -13.35 -7.75
C ASP A 15 -6.06 -12.90 -6.95
N LYS A 16 -6.61 -13.83 -6.16
CA LYS A 16 -7.76 -13.55 -5.29
C LYS A 16 -7.39 -12.59 -4.16
N GLU A 17 -6.18 -12.66 -3.61
CA GLU A 17 -5.68 -11.74 -2.59
C GLU A 17 -5.35 -10.38 -3.19
N MET A 18 -4.69 -10.35 -4.36
CA MET A 18 -4.40 -9.12 -5.09
C MET A 18 -5.69 -8.34 -5.41
N ARG A 19 -6.71 -9.02 -5.94
CA ARG A 19 -7.99 -8.38 -6.25
C ARG A 19 -8.65 -7.81 -5.00
N ARG A 20 -8.76 -8.60 -3.92
CA ARG A 20 -9.33 -8.13 -2.65
C ARG A 20 -8.58 -6.95 -2.07
N ALA A 21 -7.24 -6.96 -2.12
CA ALA A 21 -6.42 -5.87 -1.60
C ALA A 21 -6.61 -4.57 -2.40
N LYS A 22 -6.69 -4.66 -3.74
CA LYS A 22 -6.96 -3.51 -4.61
C LYS A 22 -8.35 -2.93 -4.37
N GLU A 23 -9.38 -3.78 -4.33
CA GLU A 23 -10.77 -3.40 -4.03
C GLU A 23 -10.87 -2.73 -2.67
N TYR A 24 -10.25 -3.32 -1.64
CA TYR A 24 -10.22 -2.76 -0.29
C TYR A 24 -9.55 -1.38 -0.26
N TYR A 25 -8.38 -1.22 -0.90
CA TYR A 25 -7.66 0.05 -0.92
C TYR A 25 -8.47 1.16 -1.59
N LEU A 26 -9.05 0.88 -2.77
CA LEU A 26 -9.85 1.86 -3.50
C LEU A 26 -11.13 2.21 -2.75
N GLY A 27 -11.82 1.21 -2.18
CA GLY A 27 -13.00 1.43 -1.36
C GLY A 27 -12.69 2.26 -0.11
N ARG A 28 -11.60 1.94 0.61
CA ARG A 28 -11.19 2.67 1.80
C ARG A 28 -10.83 4.11 1.51
N ARG A 29 -10.06 4.35 0.44
CA ARG A 29 -9.69 5.69 -0.03
C ARG A 29 -10.94 6.52 -0.36
N ALA A 30 -11.89 5.95 -1.10
CA ALA A 30 -13.13 6.65 -1.43
C ALA A 30 -13.90 7.08 -0.17
N MET A 31 -13.94 6.23 0.86
CA MET A 31 -14.55 6.58 2.16
C MET A 31 -13.75 7.65 2.91
N ASP A 32 -12.42 7.59 2.91
CA ASP A 32 -11.58 8.56 3.62
C ASP A 32 -11.70 9.97 3.02
N LEU A 33 -11.89 10.09 1.71
CA LEU A 33 -12.02 11.39 1.03
C LEU A 33 -13.41 12.02 1.15
N GLN A 34 -14.38 11.37 1.81
CA GLN A 34 -15.71 11.94 2.06
C GLN A 34 -15.74 12.94 3.23
N GLY A 35 -14.80 12.86 4.16
CA GLY A 35 -14.75 13.75 5.33
C GLY A 35 -13.89 14.97 5.08
N ASP A 36 -14.41 16.17 5.38
CA ASP A 36 -13.71 17.44 5.16
C ASP A 36 -12.31 17.49 5.82
N ALA A 37 -12.21 17.01 7.07
CA ALA A 37 -10.95 16.96 7.79
C ALA A 37 -9.93 16.00 7.14
N SER A 38 -10.39 14.82 6.72
CA SER A 38 -9.56 13.81 6.06
C SER A 38 -9.08 14.29 4.68
N LEU A 39 -9.97 14.95 3.94
CA LEU A 39 -9.67 15.55 2.63
C LEU A 39 -8.62 16.67 2.77
N ALA A 40 -8.81 17.57 3.72
CA ALA A 40 -7.84 18.63 4.03
C ALA A 40 -6.48 18.04 4.44
N GLY A 41 -6.48 17.01 5.29
CA GLY A 41 -5.26 16.31 5.70
C GLY A 41 -4.52 15.69 4.52
N TYR A 42 -5.22 15.00 3.62
CA TYR A 42 -4.63 14.39 2.43
C TYR A 42 -3.93 15.44 1.55
N PHE A 43 -4.63 16.52 1.18
CA PHE A 43 -4.05 17.56 0.31
C PHE A 43 -2.92 18.34 0.99
N THR A 44 -3.03 18.58 2.29
CA THR A 44 -1.95 19.21 3.06
C THR A 44 -0.68 18.37 3.01
N LEU A 45 -0.80 17.05 3.18
CA LEU A 45 0.36 16.15 3.10
C LEU A 45 0.96 16.11 1.69
N GLU A 46 0.14 16.00 0.65
CA GLU A 46 0.63 16.05 -0.74
C GLU A 46 1.41 17.35 -1.01
N GLU A 47 0.92 18.50 -0.54
CA GLU A 47 1.60 19.79 -0.70
C GLU A 47 2.91 19.87 0.10
N VAL A 48 2.89 19.46 1.37
CA VAL A 48 4.08 19.46 2.24
C VAL A 48 5.19 18.59 1.67
N TYR A 49 4.83 17.43 1.11
CA TYR A 49 5.78 16.53 0.45
C TYR A 49 6.08 16.92 -1.01
N ARG A 50 5.52 18.03 -1.52
CA ARG A 50 5.64 18.51 -2.91
C ARG A 50 5.29 17.43 -3.94
N LEU A 51 4.28 16.63 -3.62
CA LEU A 51 3.78 15.59 -4.49
C LEU A 51 2.77 16.19 -5.47
N ARG A 52 2.75 15.64 -6.69
CA ARG A 52 1.71 15.99 -7.66
C ARG A 52 0.35 15.47 -7.19
N PHE A 53 -0.63 16.36 -7.07
CA PHE A 53 -2.03 16.00 -6.89
C PHE A 53 -2.48 15.06 -8.02
N LYS A 54 -2.95 13.88 -7.63
CA LYS A 54 -3.51 12.88 -8.53
C LYS A 54 -5.01 12.86 -8.36
N THR A 55 -5.71 12.81 -9.47
CA THR A 55 -7.15 12.53 -9.50
C THR A 55 -7.41 11.09 -9.06
N GLU A 56 -8.62 10.83 -8.56
CA GLU A 56 -9.01 9.47 -8.16
C GLU A 56 -8.91 8.47 -9.32
N ALA A 57 -9.18 8.92 -10.55
CA ALA A 57 -8.99 8.11 -11.75
C ALA A 57 -7.52 7.77 -12.04
N GLU A 58 -6.59 8.71 -11.82
CA GLU A 58 -5.15 8.44 -11.95
C GLU A 58 -4.67 7.44 -10.89
N VAL A 59 -5.14 7.59 -9.64
CA VAL A 59 -4.80 6.65 -8.57
C VAL A 59 -5.34 5.26 -8.86
N ALA A 60 -6.61 5.13 -9.28
CA ALA A 60 -7.19 3.84 -9.65
C ALA A 60 -6.36 3.13 -10.74
N ARG A 61 -5.93 3.86 -11.78
CA ARG A 61 -5.06 3.31 -12.82
C ARG A 61 -3.70 2.86 -12.30
N LEU A 62 -3.11 3.59 -11.33
CA LEU A 62 -1.84 3.21 -10.73
C LEU A 62 -1.97 1.93 -9.90
N ILE A 63 -3.05 1.80 -9.12
CA ILE A 63 -3.34 0.61 -8.31
C ILE A 63 -3.62 -0.61 -9.20
N GLU A 64 -4.35 -0.42 -10.31
CA GLU A 64 -4.60 -1.51 -11.26
C GLU A 64 -3.31 -2.05 -11.88
N LYS A 65 -2.34 -1.19 -12.15
CA LYS A 65 -1.02 -1.57 -12.71
C LYS A 65 -0.14 -2.36 -11.74
N VAL A 66 -0.43 -2.36 -10.44
CA VAL A 66 0.39 -3.10 -9.46
C VAL A 66 0.29 -4.60 -9.71
N THR A 67 1.45 -5.25 -9.88
CA THR A 67 1.55 -6.69 -10.10
C THR A 67 1.97 -7.44 -8.84
N ALA A 68 1.67 -8.75 -8.78
CA ALA A 68 2.13 -9.60 -7.68
C ALA A 68 3.67 -9.61 -7.55
N LYS A 69 4.39 -9.51 -8.67
CA LYS A 69 5.85 -9.44 -8.69
C LYS A 69 6.39 -8.16 -8.04
N ASP A 70 5.71 -7.03 -8.21
CA ASP A 70 6.08 -5.77 -7.54
C ASP A 70 5.95 -5.89 -6.03
N VAL A 71 4.89 -6.57 -5.56
CA VAL A 71 4.64 -6.82 -4.14
C VAL A 71 5.72 -7.73 -3.55
N SER A 72 6.02 -8.87 -4.19
CA SER A 72 7.06 -9.79 -3.70
C SER A 72 8.44 -9.13 -3.69
N ARG A 73 8.79 -8.35 -4.72
CA ARG A 73 10.06 -7.60 -4.77
C ARG A 73 10.17 -6.57 -3.63
N LEU A 74 9.09 -5.85 -3.33
CA LEU A 74 9.06 -4.89 -2.23
C LEU A 74 9.15 -5.58 -0.86
N ALA A 75 8.45 -6.70 -0.68
CA ALA A 75 8.50 -7.49 0.55
C ALA A 75 9.93 -7.97 0.83
N GLU A 76 10.64 -8.47 -0.17
CA GLU A 76 12.04 -8.90 -0.03
C GLU A 76 12.95 -7.73 0.37
N ARG A 77 12.85 -6.62 -0.37
CA ARG A 77 13.71 -5.44 -0.15
C ARG A 77 13.47 -4.77 1.19
N LEU A 78 12.21 -4.58 1.60
CA LEU A 78 11.88 -3.78 2.78
C LEU A 78 11.84 -4.60 4.06
N MET A 79 11.55 -5.89 3.99
CA MET A 79 11.27 -6.71 5.17
C MET A 79 12.28 -7.83 5.43
N LEU A 80 13.04 -8.28 4.42
CA LEU A 80 14.06 -9.33 4.59
C LEU A 80 15.50 -8.79 4.51
N ASN A 81 15.78 -7.86 3.62
CA ASN A 81 17.14 -7.37 3.34
C ASN A 81 17.67 -6.31 4.34
N SER A 82 17.46 -6.53 5.64
CA SER A 82 18.23 -5.90 6.75
C SER A 82 17.69 -4.64 7.45
N ASN A 83 16.51 -4.11 7.11
CA ASN A 83 15.97 -2.90 7.78
C ASN A 83 14.87 -3.18 8.83
N LEU A 84 14.65 -4.45 9.19
CA LEU A 84 13.60 -4.81 10.16
C LEU A 84 14.09 -4.63 11.60
N VAL A 85 13.52 -3.66 12.31
CA VAL A 85 13.70 -3.46 13.75
C VAL A 85 12.48 -4.01 14.48
N THR A 86 12.68 -4.96 15.39
CA THR A 86 11.61 -5.51 16.23
C THR A 86 11.76 -4.99 17.65
N SER A 87 10.73 -4.34 18.18
CA SER A 87 10.63 -3.95 19.58
C SER A 87 9.46 -4.68 20.22
N THR A 88 9.65 -5.19 21.44
CA THR A 88 8.60 -5.86 22.22
C THR A 88 8.57 -5.19 23.58
N VAL A 89 7.40 -4.63 23.92
CA VAL A 89 7.13 -4.06 25.23
C VAL A 89 6.33 -5.10 26.00
N GLY A 90 6.85 -5.50 27.16
CA GLY A 90 6.21 -6.40 28.10
C GLY A 90 5.67 -5.66 29.32
#